data_AF-A0AAJ3P9G9-F1
#
_entry.id   AF-A0AAJ3P9G9-F1
#
_cell.length_a   1.000
_cell.length_b   1.000
_cell.length_c   1.000
_cell.angle_alpha   90.00
_cell.angle_beta   90.00
_cell.angle_gamma   90.00
#
_symmetry.space_group_name_H-M   'P 1'
#
loop_
_entity.id
_entity.type
_entity.pdbx_description
1 polymer ?
#
loop_
_entity_poly.entity_id
_entity_poly.type
_entity_poly.pdbx_seq_one_letter_code
_entity_poly.pdbx_strand_id
1 'polypeptide(L)'
;MEQPASIIADLVRRRLRTEGVDPATDPERAREVARAEVRRHDDRALARGGVLVEDEAACVRDVLAVVSGFGALQPLLDDPGIEEVWVNGDGVVHTARGGVAERTALRLDEATVRDLVERMLQATGRRVDIGQPFVDASLPDGSRLHVAIADTGSADCC
;
A
#
# COMPACT_ATOMS: atom_id res chain seq x y z
N MET A 1 -15.80 11.47 -16.27
CA MET A 1 -14.85 12.60 -16.29
C MET A 1 -13.78 12.22 -15.28
N GLU A 2 -12.68 11.64 -15.77
CA GLU A 2 -11.59 11.19 -14.89
C GLU A 2 -10.99 12.39 -14.17
N GLN A 3 -10.86 12.27 -12.85
CA GLN A 3 -10.31 13.36 -12.05
C GLN A 3 -8.80 13.48 -12.30
N PRO A 4 -8.25 14.72 -12.42
CA PRO A 4 -6.82 14.93 -12.69
C PRO A 4 -5.89 14.16 -11.76
N ALA A 5 -6.26 14.02 -10.47
CA ALA A 5 -5.51 13.29 -9.47
C ALA A 5 -5.28 11.80 -9.81
N SER A 6 -6.25 11.15 -10.48
CA SER A 6 -6.13 9.74 -10.89
C SER A 6 -5.07 9.56 -11.98
N ILE A 7 -5.10 10.43 -13.00
CA ILE A 7 -4.14 10.41 -14.11
C ILE A 7 -2.74 10.70 -13.58
N ILE A 8 -2.61 11.69 -12.70
CA ILE A 8 -1.34 12.07 -12.09
C ILE A 8 -0.82 10.93 -11.20
N ALA A 9 -1.67 10.28 -10.40
CA ALA A 9 -1.26 9.16 -9.56
C ALA A 9 -0.67 8.00 -10.35
N ASP A 10 -1.24 7.66 -11.51
CA ASP A 10 -0.68 6.60 -12.37
C ASP A 10 0.67 6.98 -12.99
N LEU A 11 0.84 8.25 -13.36
CA LEU A 11 2.13 8.77 -13.82
C LEU A 11 3.19 8.73 -12.71
N VAL A 12 2.81 9.12 -11.49
CA VAL A 12 3.69 9.07 -10.31
C VAL A 12 4.09 7.63 -10.01
N ARG A 13 3.15 6.67 -9.98
CA ARG A 13 3.46 5.25 -9.78
C ARG A 13 4.45 4.72 -10.81
N ARG A 14 4.21 5.02 -12.08
CA ARG A 14 5.09 4.57 -13.18
C ARG A 14 6.51 5.13 -12.99
N ARG A 15 6.61 6.40 -12.62
CA ARG A 15 7.89 7.08 -12.43
C ARG A 15 8.64 6.58 -11.22
N LEU A 16 7.98 6.44 -10.07
CA LEU A 16 8.56 5.85 -8.85
C LEU A 16 9.12 4.46 -9.11
N ARG A 17 8.37 3.60 -9.82
CA ARG A 17 8.84 2.26 -10.21
C ARG A 17 10.08 2.28 -11.12
N THR A 18 10.11 3.21 -12.07
CA THR A 18 11.24 3.35 -13.01
C THR A 18 12.49 3.87 -12.31
N GLU A 19 12.32 4.79 -11.37
CA GLU A 19 13.41 5.35 -10.57
C GLU A 19 13.83 4.44 -9.40
N GLY A 20 13.10 3.34 -9.17
CA GLY A 20 13.34 2.43 -8.04
C GLY A 20 13.06 3.07 -6.67
N VAL A 21 12.22 4.11 -6.65
CA VAL A 21 11.86 4.85 -5.43
C VAL A 21 10.60 4.23 -4.86
N ASP A 22 10.69 3.75 -3.63
CA ASP A 22 9.52 3.33 -2.87
C ASP A 22 9.04 4.48 -1.95
N PRO A 23 7.79 4.92 -2.09
CA PRO A 23 7.24 6.01 -1.28
C PRO A 23 7.19 5.72 0.24
N ALA A 24 7.26 4.46 0.66
CA ALA A 24 7.32 4.12 2.08
C ALA A 24 8.74 4.31 2.67
N THR A 25 9.78 4.01 1.89
CA THR A 25 11.19 4.15 2.31
C THR A 25 11.82 5.50 2.01
N ASP A 26 11.34 6.20 0.99
CA ASP A 26 11.80 7.54 0.62
C ASP A 26 10.60 8.49 0.39
N PRO A 27 9.95 8.93 1.47
CA PRO A 27 8.75 9.78 1.37
C PRO A 27 9.08 11.17 0.83
N GLU A 28 10.29 11.68 1.06
CA GLU A 28 10.74 12.96 0.51
C GLU A 28 10.89 12.86 -1.01
N ARG A 29 11.55 11.82 -1.52
CA ARG A 29 11.66 11.60 -2.96
C ARG A 29 10.31 11.33 -3.60
N ALA A 30 9.42 10.58 -2.95
CA ALA A 30 8.07 10.39 -3.46
C ALA A 30 7.27 11.69 -3.53
N ARG A 31 7.39 12.57 -2.53
CA ARG A 31 6.82 13.94 -2.56
C ARG A 31 7.41 14.76 -3.71
N GLU A 32 8.71 14.70 -3.95
CA GLU A 32 9.35 15.38 -5.07
C GLU A 32 8.81 14.90 -6.42
N VAL A 33 8.71 13.58 -6.60
CA VAL A 33 8.18 12.98 -7.83
C VAL A 33 6.70 13.36 -8.03
N ALA A 34 5.89 13.29 -6.97
CA ALA A 34 4.49 13.69 -7.02
C ALA A 34 4.32 15.17 -7.40
N ARG A 35 5.05 16.08 -6.75
CA ARG A 35 5.06 17.51 -7.11
C ARG A 35 5.49 17.72 -8.56
N ALA A 36 6.53 17.04 -9.00
CA ALA A 36 7.04 17.17 -10.37
C ALA A 36 5.99 16.73 -11.42
N GLU A 37 5.24 15.66 -11.17
CA GLU A 37 4.20 15.21 -12.09
C GLU A 37 2.95 16.08 -12.08
N VAL A 38 2.56 16.63 -10.92
CA VAL A 38 1.47 17.62 -10.85
C VAL A 38 1.82 18.85 -11.69
N ARG A 39 3.02 19.42 -11.53
CA ARG A 39 3.46 20.57 -12.34
C ARG A 39 3.52 20.27 -13.83
N ARG A 40 4.04 19.08 -14.21
CA ARG A 40 4.06 18.63 -15.61
C ARG A 40 2.67 18.43 -16.19
N HIS A 41 1.69 18.07 -15.36
CA HIS A 41 0.30 17.99 -15.80
C HIS A 41 -0.23 19.39 -16.13
N ASP A 42 -0.04 20.36 -15.24
CA ASP A 42 -0.49 21.74 -15.46
C ASP A 42 0.17 22.39 -16.68
N ASP A 43 1.49 22.21 -16.86
CA ASP A 43 2.20 22.70 -18.05
C ASP A 43 1.59 22.15 -19.35
N ARG A 44 1.21 20.86 -19.35
CA ARG A 44 0.55 20.22 -20.51
C ARG A 44 -0.89 20.67 -20.67
N ALA A 45 -1.61 20.91 -19.57
CA ALA A 45 -2.97 21.40 -19.58
C ALA A 45 -3.02 22.83 -20.16
N LEU A 46 -2.12 23.73 -19.75
CA LEU A 46 -2.01 25.08 -20.31
C LEU A 46 -1.81 25.07 -21.84
N ALA A 47 -0.93 24.20 -22.34
CA ALA A 47 -0.63 24.13 -23.77
C ALA A 47 -1.76 23.54 -24.62
N ARG A 48 -2.68 22.77 -24.01
CA ARG A 48 -3.71 21.98 -24.72
C ARG A 48 -5.15 22.34 -24.35
N GLY A 49 -5.34 23.34 -23.48
CA GLY A 49 -6.67 23.69 -22.95
C GLY A 49 -7.25 22.60 -22.02
N GLY A 50 -6.40 21.89 -21.28
CA GLY A 50 -6.80 20.87 -20.31
C GLY A 50 -7.23 21.45 -18.96
N VAL A 51 -7.62 20.57 -18.04
CA VAL A 51 -8.00 20.94 -16.67
C VAL A 51 -6.75 21.12 -15.81
N LEU A 52 -6.65 22.30 -15.17
CA LEU A 52 -5.58 22.64 -14.23
C LEU A 52 -5.91 22.13 -12.83
N VAL A 53 -4.86 21.84 -12.06
CA VAL A 53 -4.97 21.59 -10.63
C VAL A 53 -5.09 22.94 -9.92
N GLU A 54 -6.15 23.12 -9.14
CA GLU A 54 -6.41 24.38 -8.42
C GLU A 54 -5.55 24.51 -7.15
N ASP A 55 -5.33 23.41 -6.44
CA ASP A 55 -4.47 23.33 -5.25
C ASP A 55 -3.43 22.22 -5.43
N GLU A 56 -2.21 22.62 -5.81
CA GLU A 56 -1.06 21.72 -5.97
C GLU A 56 -0.79 20.93 -4.69
N ALA A 57 -0.85 21.58 -3.52
CA ALA A 57 -0.52 20.93 -2.26
C ALA A 57 -1.56 19.88 -1.86
N ALA A 58 -2.85 20.14 -2.09
CA ALA A 58 -3.91 19.15 -1.90
C ALA A 58 -3.76 17.99 -2.88
N CYS A 59 -3.59 18.28 -4.17
CA CYS A 59 -3.45 17.23 -5.19
C CYS A 59 -2.23 16.33 -4.92
N VAL A 60 -1.10 16.90 -4.50
CA VAL A 60 0.09 16.11 -4.10
C VAL A 60 -0.21 15.21 -2.92
N ARG A 61 -0.92 15.69 -1.89
CA ARG A 61 -1.32 14.83 -0.75
C ARG A 61 -2.21 13.69 -1.20
N ASP A 62 -3.22 13.97 -2.02
CA ASP A 62 -4.17 12.97 -2.50
C ASP A 62 -3.48 11.93 -3.38
N VAL A 63 -2.61 12.37 -4.30
CA VAL A 63 -1.79 11.49 -5.13
C VAL A 63 -0.89 10.62 -4.26
N LEU A 64 -0.21 11.20 -3.27
CA LEU A 64 0.65 10.43 -2.36
C LEU A 64 -0.13 9.39 -1.59
N ALA A 65 -1.29 9.73 -1.01
CA ALA A 65 -2.15 8.75 -0.32
C ALA A 65 -2.54 7.59 -1.26
N VAL A 66 -2.82 7.90 -2.52
CA VAL A 66 -3.12 6.89 -3.55
C VAL A 66 -1.91 6.04 -3.91
N VAL A 67 -0.69 6.61 -3.92
CA VAL A 67 0.52 5.88 -4.32
C VAL A 67 1.29 5.23 -3.17
N SER A 68 0.96 5.54 -1.91
CA SER A 68 1.67 5.07 -0.70
C SER A 68 0.90 4.07 0.20
N GLY A 69 -0.25 3.55 -0.25
CA GLY A 69 -1.13 2.72 0.60
C GLY A 69 -0.98 1.19 0.53
N PHE A 70 -1.62 0.51 1.49
CA PHE A 70 -1.79 -0.95 1.59
C PHE A 70 -3.00 -1.48 0.80
N GLY A 71 -3.38 -0.80 -0.29
CA GLY A 71 -4.49 -1.21 -1.14
C GLY A 71 -5.82 -1.35 -0.39
N ALA A 72 -6.52 -2.46 -0.60
CA ALA A 72 -7.84 -2.71 0.00
C ALA A 72 -7.81 -2.86 1.54
N LEU A 73 -6.64 -3.07 2.15
CA LEU A 73 -6.50 -3.09 3.61
C LEU A 73 -6.43 -1.69 4.22
N GLN A 74 -6.10 -0.65 3.46
CA GLN A 74 -5.86 0.69 3.99
C GLN A 74 -7.02 1.21 4.87
N PRO A 75 -8.30 1.11 4.48
CA PRO A 75 -9.40 1.60 5.32
C PRO A 75 -9.53 0.86 6.65
N LEU A 76 -9.10 -0.40 6.73
CA LEU A 76 -9.13 -1.19 7.95
C LEU A 76 -7.98 -0.81 8.88
N LEU A 77 -6.82 -0.47 8.32
CA LEU A 77 -5.64 -0.03 9.07
C LEU A 77 -5.79 1.41 9.59
N ASP A 78 -6.52 2.25 8.86
CA ASP A 78 -6.78 3.64 9.25
C ASP A 78 -7.92 3.81 10.27
N ASP A 79 -8.72 2.76 10.53
CA ASP A 79 -9.84 2.82 11.49
C ASP A 79 -9.30 2.70 12.93
N PRO A 80 -9.37 3.75 13.76
CA PRO A 80 -8.80 3.76 15.11
C PRO A 80 -9.54 2.83 16.09
N GLY A 81 -10.70 2.30 15.72
CA GLY A 81 -11.41 1.29 16.52
C GLY A 81 -11.08 -0.15 16.12
N ILE A 82 -10.28 -0.38 15.09
CA ILE A 82 -9.77 -1.71 14.77
C ILE A 82 -8.47 -1.95 15.56
N GLU A 83 -8.47 -3.00 16.37
CA GLU A 83 -7.36 -3.38 17.25
C GLU A 83 -6.42 -4.38 16.56
N GLU A 84 -6.96 -5.24 15.70
CA GLU A 84 -6.22 -6.31 15.02
C GLU A 84 -6.80 -6.55 13.62
N VAL A 85 -5.93 -6.84 12.64
CA VAL A 85 -6.28 -7.25 11.28
C VAL A 85 -5.49 -8.50 10.94
N TRP A 86 -6.16 -9.57 10.50
CA TRP A 86 -5.47 -10.78 10.04
C TRP A 86 -6.09 -11.34 8.76
N VAL A 87 -5.26 -12.03 7.99
CA VAL A 87 -5.64 -12.68 6.73
C VAL A 87 -5.31 -14.15 6.82
N ASN A 88 -6.31 -14.99 6.62
CA ASN A 88 -6.14 -16.44 6.63
C ASN A 88 -5.66 -16.96 5.26
N GLY A 89 -5.23 -18.22 5.20
CA GLY A 89 -4.78 -18.86 3.95
C GLY A 89 -5.86 -18.96 2.86
N ASP A 90 -7.14 -18.75 3.19
CA ASP A 90 -8.25 -18.65 2.23
C ASP A 90 -8.47 -17.22 1.70
N GLY A 91 -7.55 -16.31 2.03
CA GLY A 91 -7.54 -14.92 1.61
C GLY A 91 -8.54 -14.02 2.34
N VAL A 92 -9.36 -14.54 3.25
CA VAL A 92 -10.39 -13.75 3.93
C VAL A 92 -9.76 -12.85 4.99
N VAL A 93 -10.16 -11.58 4.98
CA VAL A 93 -9.70 -10.58 5.95
C VAL A 93 -10.66 -10.53 7.14
N HIS A 94 -10.08 -10.53 8.33
CA HIS A 94 -10.76 -10.41 9.61
C HIS A 94 -10.23 -9.23 10.41
N THR A 95 -11.07 -8.69 11.28
CA THR A 95 -10.75 -7.53 12.13
C THR A 95 -11.22 -7.78 13.57
N ALA A 96 -10.59 -7.16 14.56
CA ALA A 96 -11.09 -7.11 15.93
C ALA A 96 -11.41 -5.68 16.35
N ARG A 97 -12.56 -5.47 17.03
CA ARG A 97 -12.96 -4.19 17.63
C ARG A 97 -13.47 -4.43 19.05
N GLY A 98 -12.90 -3.76 20.04
CA GLY A 98 -13.30 -3.92 21.44
C GLY A 98 -13.18 -5.37 21.92
N GLY A 99 -12.15 -6.09 21.47
CA GLY A 99 -11.95 -7.52 21.75
C GLY A 99 -12.90 -8.49 21.03
N VAL A 100 -13.77 -8.02 20.12
CA VAL A 100 -14.68 -8.87 19.35
C VAL A 100 -14.18 -9.05 17.93
N ALA A 101 -14.00 -10.31 17.51
CA ALA A 101 -13.60 -10.65 16.15
C ALA A 101 -14.77 -10.58 15.17
N GLU A 102 -14.54 -9.96 14.02
CA GLU A 102 -15.49 -9.75 12.94
C GLU A 102 -14.89 -10.20 11.60
N ARG A 103 -15.72 -10.86 10.79
CA ARG A 103 -15.34 -11.25 9.42
C ARG A 103 -15.74 -10.13 8.46
N THR A 104 -14.81 -9.71 7.62
CA THR A 104 -15.10 -8.72 6.58
C THR A 104 -15.56 -9.39 5.28
N ALA A 105 -16.12 -8.59 4.36
CA ALA A 105 -16.41 -9.04 2.99
C ALA A 105 -15.16 -9.03 2.09
N LEU A 106 -14.02 -8.52 2.58
CA LEU A 106 -12.79 -8.41 1.82
C LEU A 106 -12.08 -9.76 1.73
N ARG A 107 -11.69 -10.13 0.50
CA ARG A 107 -10.83 -11.28 0.22
C ARG A 107 -9.68 -10.84 -0.66
N LEU A 108 -8.48 -11.28 -0.33
CA LEU A 108 -7.24 -11.01 -1.04
C LEU A 108 -6.72 -12.32 -1.63
N ASP A 109 -6.18 -12.28 -2.84
CA ASP A 109 -5.45 -13.42 -3.38
C ASP A 109 -4.03 -13.49 -2.79
N GLU A 110 -3.38 -14.65 -2.95
CA GLU A 110 -2.04 -14.90 -2.39
C GLU A 110 -1.00 -13.89 -2.90
N ALA A 111 -1.07 -13.51 -4.18
CA ALA A 111 -0.16 -12.54 -4.78
C ALA A 111 -0.31 -11.16 -4.12
N THR A 112 -1.55 -10.71 -3.91
CA THR A 112 -1.84 -9.44 -3.24
C THR A 112 -1.35 -9.45 -1.79
N VAL A 113 -1.57 -10.55 -1.06
CA VAL A 113 -1.09 -10.70 0.33
C VAL A 113 0.44 -10.65 0.36
N ARG A 114 1.12 -11.34 -0.56
CA ARG A 114 2.58 -11.34 -0.67
C ARG A 114 3.13 -9.93 -0.95
N ASP A 115 2.54 -9.23 -1.91
CA ASP A 115 2.91 -7.84 -2.24
C ASP A 115 2.67 -6.88 -1.06
N LEU A 116 1.63 -7.11 -0.25
CA LEU A 116 1.36 -6.34 0.96
C LEU A 116 2.41 -6.58 2.04
N VAL A 117 2.71 -7.86 2.31
CA VAL A 117 3.72 -8.29 3.27
C VAL A 117 5.09 -7.71 2.92
N GLU A 118 5.52 -7.85 1.66
CA GLU A 118 6.81 -7.32 1.20
C GLU A 118 6.91 -5.81 1.44
N ARG A 119 5.85 -5.06 1.09
CA ARG A 119 5.79 -3.61 1.33
C ARG A 119 5.84 -3.25 2.82
N MET A 120 5.08 -3.95 3.66
CA MET A 120 5.08 -3.70 5.10
C MET A 120 6.45 -3.98 5.74
N LEU A 121 7.15 -5.02 5.28
CA LEU A 121 8.46 -5.39 5.81
C LEU A 121 9.59 -4.50 5.29
N GLN A 122 9.41 -3.83 4.14
CA GLN A 122 10.43 -3.03 3.47
C GLN A 122 11.04 -1.95 4.40
N ALA A 123 10.20 -1.23 5.15
CA ALA A 123 10.65 -0.21 6.10
C ALA A 123 11.39 -0.79 7.33
N THR A 124 11.24 -2.09 7.60
CA THR A 124 11.78 -2.75 8.79
C THR A 124 13.12 -3.45 8.53
N GLY A 125 13.53 -3.56 7.26
CA GLY A 125 14.72 -4.30 6.83
C GLY A 125 14.62 -5.81 7.03
N ARG A 126 13.42 -6.34 7.29
CA ARG A 126 13.16 -7.77 7.46
C ARG A 126 12.64 -8.39 6.17
N ARG A 127 12.71 -9.72 6.08
CA ARG A 127 12.23 -10.51 4.94
C ARG A 127 11.55 -11.78 5.43
N VAL A 128 10.69 -12.33 4.58
CA VAL A 128 10.05 -13.64 4.78
C VAL A 128 10.10 -14.39 3.46
N ASP A 129 10.54 -15.64 3.50
CA ASP A 129 10.68 -16.51 2.33
C ASP A 129 10.66 -17.98 2.75
N ILE A 130 10.87 -18.90 1.82
CA ILE A 130 10.81 -20.35 2.10
C ILE A 130 11.91 -20.77 3.11
N GLY A 131 13.06 -20.11 3.12
CA GLY A 131 14.14 -20.37 4.09
C GLY A 131 13.91 -19.70 5.44
N GLN A 132 13.13 -18.62 5.49
CA GLN A 132 12.67 -17.95 6.70
C GLN A 132 11.15 -17.78 6.67
N PRO A 133 10.38 -18.83 7.04
CA PRO A 133 8.94 -18.89 6.79
C PRO A 133 8.11 -18.06 7.76
N PHE A 134 8.73 -17.34 8.70
CA PHE A 134 8.01 -16.43 9.58
C PHE A 134 8.84 -15.18 9.91
N VAL A 135 8.14 -14.09 10.21
CA VAL A 135 8.74 -12.83 10.63
C VAL A 135 7.79 -12.04 11.53
N ASP A 136 8.36 -11.48 12.60
CA ASP A 136 7.74 -10.45 13.42
C ASP A 136 8.41 -9.10 13.15
N ALA A 137 7.62 -8.04 13.00
CA ALA A 137 8.13 -6.70 12.76
C ALA A 137 7.28 -5.63 13.45
N SER A 138 7.91 -4.50 13.79
CA SER A 138 7.22 -3.28 14.20
C SER A 138 7.17 -2.33 13.01
N LEU A 139 5.96 -1.92 12.62
CA LEU A 139 5.75 -1.02 11.48
C LEU A 139 5.97 0.45 11.91
N PRO A 140 6.20 1.38 10.96
CA PRO A 140 6.47 2.79 11.26
C PRO A 140 5.33 3.52 11.98
N ASP A 141 4.10 3.04 11.86
CA ASP A 141 2.92 3.54 12.56
C ASP A 141 2.82 3.05 14.02
N GLY A 142 3.75 2.19 14.46
CA GLY A 142 3.78 1.59 15.79
C GLY A 142 3.01 0.26 15.90
N SER A 143 2.31 -0.15 14.84
CA SER A 143 1.62 -1.44 14.81
C SER A 143 2.60 -2.61 14.74
N ARG A 144 2.12 -3.82 15.04
CA ARG A 144 2.91 -5.05 15.02
C ARG A 144 2.42 -5.93 13.88
N LEU A 145 3.35 -6.37 13.04
CA LEU A 145 3.11 -7.29 11.96
C LEU A 145 3.69 -8.66 12.31
N HIS A 146 2.87 -9.70 12.19
CA HIS A 146 3.29 -11.09 12.22
C HIS A 146 2.91 -11.74 10.88
N VAL A 147 3.87 -12.41 10.24
CA VAL A 147 3.65 -13.12 8.98
C VAL A 147 4.22 -14.52 9.10
N ALA A 148 3.46 -15.50 8.61
CA ALA A 148 3.89 -16.88 8.45
C ALA A 148 3.50 -17.40 7.05
N ILE A 149 4.45 -18.01 6.36
CA ILE A 149 4.25 -18.73 5.10
C ILE A 149 3.98 -20.20 5.46
N ALA A 150 2.81 -20.70 5.10
CA ALA A 150 2.53 -22.12 5.21
C ALA A 150 3.32 -22.89 4.14
N ASP A 151 4.00 -23.95 4.54
CA ASP A 151 4.61 -24.88 3.59
C ASP A 151 3.49 -25.64 2.87
N THR A 152 3.35 -25.42 1.57
CA THR A 152 2.42 -26.18 0.71
C THR A 152 2.86 -27.64 0.51
N GLY A 153 3.97 -28.08 1.13
CA GLY A 153 4.60 -29.38 0.96
C GLY A 153 4.12 -30.55 1.84
N SER A 154 3.04 -30.44 2.61
CA SER A 154 2.51 -31.61 3.36
C SER A 154 1.12 -32.05 2.88
N ALA A 155 1.01 -32.33 1.59
CA ALA A 155 -0.03 -33.20 1.06
C ALA A 155 0.56 -34.58 0.72
N ASP A 156 1.37 -35.14 1.62
CA ASP A 156 1.75 -36.55 1.65
C ASP A 156 2.45 -36.85 3.00
N CYS A 157 1.66 -37.25 3.99
CA CYS A 157 2.16 -38.11 5.06
C CYS A 157 1.13 -39.22 5.25
N CYS A 158 1.54 -40.41 4.82
CA CYS A 158 0.90 -41.68 5.07
C CYS A 158 0.78 -41.99 6.56
#